data_AF-A0A4U5M129-F1
#
_entry.id   AF-A0A4U5M129-F1
#
_cell.length_a   1.000
_cell.length_b   1.000
_cell.length_c   1.000
_cell.angle_alpha   90.00
_cell.angle_beta   90.00
_cell.angle_gamma   90.00
#
_symmetry.space_group_name_H-M   'P 1'
#
loop_
_entity.id
_entity.type
_entity.pdbx_description
1 polymer ?
#
loop_
_entity_poly.entity_id
_entity_poly.type
_entity_poly.pdbx_seq_one_letter_code
_entity_poly.pdbx_strand_id
1 'polypeptide(L)'
;MELDAEVRRLEELFTVANLDPGEERLIGEKDAALILLDKRDDGWHVFLTVRSQNLRRHPGEVCFPGGMWEGSRWKRGENSVAGVI
;
A
#
# COMPACT_ATOMS: atom_id res chain seq x y z
N MET A 1 3.25 3.00 -24.40
CA MET A 1 2.92 3.70 -23.14
C MET A 1 4.27 4.01 -22.52
N GLU A 2 4.68 5.26 -22.54
CA GLU A 2 6.02 5.66 -22.09
C GLU A 2 5.99 5.77 -20.57
N LEU A 3 6.39 4.68 -19.91
CA LEU A 3 6.37 4.52 -18.45
C LEU A 3 7.04 5.71 -17.74
N ASP A 4 8.07 6.29 -18.37
CA ASP A 4 8.84 7.41 -17.85
C ASP A 4 8.01 8.70 -17.67
N ALA A 5 7.04 8.97 -18.56
CA ALA A 5 6.17 10.14 -18.44
C ALA A 5 5.15 9.98 -17.31
N GLU A 6 4.75 8.74 -17.00
CA GLU A 6 3.82 8.43 -15.92
C GLU A 6 4.50 8.43 -14.56
N VAL A 7 5.72 7.87 -14.49
CA VAL A 7 6.59 7.97 -13.29
C VAL A 7 6.84 9.42 -12.93
N ARG A 8 7.15 10.28 -13.91
CA ARG A 8 7.34 11.71 -13.67
C ARG A 8 6.10 12.41 -13.10
N ARG A 9 4.90 12.07 -13.59
CA ARG A 9 3.64 12.61 -13.03
C ARG A 9 3.37 12.12 -11.62
N LEU A 10 3.72 10.88 -11.31
CA LEU A 10 3.67 10.33 -9.96
C LEU A 10 4.63 11.08 -9.02
N GLU A 11 5.87 11.33 -9.46
CA GLU A 11 6.85 12.13 -8.70
C GLU A 11 6.34 13.55 -8.44
N GLU A 12 5.74 14.20 -9.42
CA GLU A 12 5.10 15.51 -9.28
C GLU A 12 3.96 15.46 -8.23
N LEU A 13 3.11 14.43 -8.27
CA LEU A 13 2.01 14.25 -7.31
C LEU A 13 2.54 14.04 -5.87
N PHE A 14 3.56 13.19 -5.69
CA PHE A 14 4.16 12.93 -4.38
C PHE A 14 4.86 14.16 -3.80
N THR A 15 5.49 14.96 -4.66
CA THR A 15 6.14 16.22 -4.26
C THR A 15 5.10 17.24 -3.75
N VAL A 16 3.97 17.38 -4.44
CA VAL A 16 2.89 18.30 -4.04
C VAL A 16 2.21 17.84 -2.75
N ALA A 17 2.08 16.53 -2.54
CA ALA A 17 1.46 15.96 -1.35
C ALA A 17 2.32 16.09 -0.08
N ASN A 18 3.56 16.58 -0.19
CA ASN A 18 4.54 16.71 0.90
C ASN A 18 4.66 15.40 1.71
N LEU A 19 4.58 14.27 1.01
CA LEU A 19 4.69 12.92 1.57
C LEU A 19 6.16 12.53 1.76
N ASP A 20 7.01 13.49 2.10
CA ASP A 20 8.34 13.17 2.63
C ASP A 20 8.09 12.55 4.01
N PRO A 21 8.35 11.24 4.22
CA PRO A 21 8.09 10.62 5.52
C PRO A 21 8.91 11.28 6.64
N GLY A 22 9.90 12.10 6.28
CA GLY A 22 10.95 12.56 7.17
C GLY A 22 11.78 11.37 7.63
N GLU A 23 13.04 11.63 8.01
CA GLU A 23 13.82 10.67 8.80
C GLU A 23 13.25 10.48 10.23
N GLU A 24 11.98 10.81 10.48
CA GLU A 24 11.37 10.54 11.77
C GLU A 24 11.29 9.02 11.94
N ARG A 25 12.11 8.53 12.85
CA ARG A 25 12.07 7.17 13.38
C ARG A 25 10.69 6.95 13.99
N LEU A 26 9.73 6.51 13.18
CA LEU A 26 8.41 6.10 13.66
C LEU A 26 8.60 5.03 14.74
N ILE A 27 8.33 5.41 15.99
CA ILE A 27 8.31 4.52 17.15
C ILE A 27 6.96 3.82 17.19
N GLY A 28 6.86 2.63 16.58
CA GLY A 28 5.62 1.85 16.53
C GLY A 28 5.62 0.72 15.50
N GLU A 29 4.49 0.02 15.40
CA GLU A 29 4.19 -0.88 14.28
C GLU A 29 4.16 -0.05 12.99
N LYS A 30 4.93 -0.48 11.98
CA LYS A 30 4.93 0.17 10.66
C LYS A 30 3.92 -0.56 9.80
N ASP A 31 3.06 0.16 9.09
CA ASP A 31 2.15 -0.39 8.09
C ASP A 31 2.52 0.16 6.72
N ALA A 32 2.23 -0.59 5.66
CA ALA A 32 2.39 -0.15 4.29
C ALA A 32 1.09 -0.35 3.50
N ALA A 33 0.76 0.61 2.64
CA ALA A 33 -0.32 0.52 1.68
C ALA A 33 0.25 0.56 0.26
N LEU A 34 -0.32 -0.26 -0.62
CA LEU A 34 0.01 -0.34 -2.04
C LEU A 34 -1.07 0.39 -2.84
N ILE A 35 -0.68 1.46 -3.53
CA ILE A 35 -1.56 2.18 -4.45
C ILE A 35 -1.25 1.70 -5.87
N LEU A 36 -2.13 0.85 -6.41
CA LEU A 36 -2.05 0.38 -7.79
C LEU A 36 -2.83 1.33 -8.69
N LEU A 37 -2.13 2.01 -9.61
CA LEU A 37 -2.75 2.86 -10.62
C LEU A 37 -2.96 2.09 -11.92
N ASP A 38 -4.18 2.11 -12.44
CA ASP A 38 -4.57 1.46 -13.70
C ASP A 38 -5.05 2.51 -14.71
N LYS A 39 -4.37 2.63 -15.85
CA LYS A 39 -4.74 3.57 -16.90
C LYS A 39 -5.72 2.92 -17.86
N ARG A 40 -6.94 3.46 -17.90
CA ARG A 40 -8.01 3.07 -18.81
C ARG A 40 -8.42 4.23 -19.71
N ASP A 41 -9.25 3.92 -20.70
CA ASP A 41 -9.75 4.90 -21.68
C ASP A 41 -10.51 6.06 -21.03
N ASP A 42 -11.19 5.80 -19.90
CA ASP A 42 -11.99 6.76 -19.15
C ASP A 42 -11.22 7.49 -18.04
N GLY A 43 -9.96 7.12 -17.77
CA GLY A 43 -9.16 7.78 -16.74
C GLY A 43 -8.20 6.88 -15.98
N TRP A 44 -7.70 7.39 -14.87
CA TRP A 44 -6.91 6.62 -13.91
C TRP A 44 -7.83 6.01 -12.87
N HIS A 45 -7.64 4.73 -12.60
CA HIS A 45 -8.36 3.97 -11.60
C HIS A 45 -7.41 3.46 -10.53
N VAL A 46 -7.95 3.20 -9.34
CA VAL A 46 -7.21 2.58 -8.23
C VAL A 46 -7.85 1.27 -7.81
N PHE A 47 -7.02 0.30 -7.45
CA PHE A 47 -7.51 -0.95 -6.87
C PHE A 47 -7.76 -0.78 -5.38
N LEU A 48 -8.93 -1.23 -4.95
CA LEU A 48 -9.35 -1.31 -3.55
C LEU A 48 -9.75 -2.74 -3.22
N THR A 49 -9.64 -3.11 -1.95
CA THR A 49 -10.05 -4.39 -1.40
C THR A 49 -11.21 -4.19 -0.43
N VAL A 50 -12.04 -5.21 -0.26
CA VAL A 50 -12.97 -5.31 0.88
C VAL A 50 -12.36 -6.29 1.87
N ARG A 51 -12.14 -5.82 3.10
CA ARG A 51 -11.49 -6.62 4.15
C ARG A 51 -12.37 -7.81 4.55
N SER A 52 -11.73 -8.94 4.82
CA SER A 52 -12.45 -10.14 5.29
C SER A 52 -13.23 -9.88 6.58
N GLN A 53 -14.44 -10.43 6.65
CA GLN A 53 -15.32 -10.32 7.83
C GLN A 53 -14.72 -10.97 9.09
N ASN A 54 -13.76 -11.88 8.93
CA ASN A 54 -13.15 -12.62 10.04
C ASN A 54 -11.96 -11.88 10.68
N LEU A 55 -11.64 -10.66 10.23
CA LEU A 55 -10.53 -9.88 10.75
C LEU A 55 -10.87 -9.23 12.08
N ARG A 56 -9.89 -9.18 12.98
CA ARG A 56 -10.03 -8.50 14.28
C ARG A 56 -10.17 -6.98 14.17
N ARG A 57 -9.58 -6.38 13.12
CA ARG A 57 -9.61 -4.94 12.87
C ARG A 57 -10.24 -4.66 11.51
N HIS A 58 -11.20 -3.73 11.49
CA HIS A 58 -11.85 -3.21 10.29
C HIS A 58 -12.45 -4.29 9.36
N PRO A 59 -13.24 -5.26 9.86
CA PRO A 59 -13.87 -6.26 9.01
C PRO A 59 -14.87 -5.62 8.04
N GLY A 60 -14.83 -6.00 6.76
CA GLY A 60 -15.77 -5.52 5.73
C GLY A 60 -15.53 -4.12 5.18
N GLU A 61 -14.54 -3.39 5.69
CA GLU A 61 -14.22 -2.05 5.18
C GLU A 61 -13.56 -2.11 3.79
N VAL A 62 -13.81 -1.09 2.98
CA VAL A 62 -13.10 -0.86 1.72
C VAL A 62 -11.79 -0.15 2.04
N CYS A 63 -10.65 -0.69 1.62
CA CYS A 63 -9.34 -0.09 1.86
C CYS A 63 -8.39 -0.30 0.66
N PHE A 64 -7.23 0.37 0.71
CA PHE A 64 -6.13 0.01 -0.18
C PHE A 64 -5.54 -1.34 0.25
N PRO A 65 -5.03 -2.14 -0.72
CA PRO A 65 -4.22 -3.30 -0.38
C PRO A 65 -3.06 -2.89 0.51
N GLY A 66 -2.76 -3.66 1.55
CA GLY A 66 -1.69 -3.31 2.46
C GLY A 66 -1.56 -4.28 3.61
N GLY A 67 -0.66 -3.95 4.54
CA GLY A 67 -0.42 -4.78 5.72
C GLY A 67 0.64 -4.21 6.63
N MET A 68 0.75 -4.85 7.78
CA MET A 68 1.76 -4.51 8.78
C MET A 68 3.13 -5.02 8.35
N TRP A 69 4.14 -4.17 8.49
CA TRP A 69 5.53 -4.49 8.31
C TRP A 69 5.97 -5.49 9.38
N GLU A 70 6.09 -6.73 8.98
CA GLU A 70 6.83 -7.73 9.72
C GLU A 70 8.33 -7.42 9.57
N GLY A 71 8.95 -6.80 10.57
CA GLY A 71 10.42 -6.63 10.60
C GLY A 71 11.18 -7.97 10.62
N SER A 72 12.34 -8.04 11.26
CA SER A 72 13.25 -9.22 11.36
C SER A 72 12.65 -10.52 11.95
N ARG A 73 11.32 -10.65 12.02
CA ARG A 73 10.55 -11.75 12.58
C ARG A 73 10.24 -12.87 11.59
N TRP A 74 10.77 -12.84 10.36
CA TRP A 74 10.75 -14.00 9.46
C TRP A 74 11.46 -15.20 10.10
N LYS A 75 10.70 -16.07 10.78
CA LYS A 75 11.13 -17.38 11.23
C LYS A 75 10.94 -18.32 10.04
N ARG A 76 12.05 -18.67 9.38
CA ARG A 76 12.10 -19.65 8.30
C ARG A 76 11.44 -20.96 8.75
N GLY A 77 10.22 -21.23 8.31
CA GLY A 77 9.51 -22.49 8.57
C GLY A 77 7.99 -22.41 8.75
N GLU A 78 7.39 -21.23 8.91
CA GLU A 78 5.93 -21.13 9.00
C GLU A 78 5.36 -20.68 7.65
N ASN A 79 4.46 -21.49 7.08
CA ASN A 79 3.70 -21.17 5.88
C ASN A 79 2.75 -19.99 6.16
N SER A 80 3.30 -18.78 6.22
CA SER A 80 2.52 -17.56 6.29
C SER A 80 2.21 -17.14 4.86
N VAL A 81 0.97 -17.38 4.45
CA VAL A 81 0.37 -16.64 3.33
C VAL A 81 0.60 -15.15 3.63
N ALA A 82 1.36 -14.47 2.77
CA ALA A 82 1.61 -13.05 2.90
C ALA A 82 0.24 -12.36 3.05
N GLY A 83 0.00 -11.80 4.23
CA GLY A 83 -1.26 -11.17 4.57
C GLY A 83 -1.42 -9.89 3.76
N VAL A 84 -1.92 -10.02 2.54
CA VAL A 84 -2.69 -8.95 1.91
C VAL A 84 -4.01 -8.95 2.65
N ILE A 85 -4.21 -7.94 3.51
CA ILE A 85 -5.44 -7.80 4.29
C ILE A 85 -6.46 -6.97 3.52
#